data_AF-A0A1H0AEG0-F1
#
_entry.id   AF-A0A1H0AEG0-F1
#
_cell.length_a   1.000
_cell.length_b   1.000
_cell.length_c   1.000
_cell.angle_alpha   90.00
_cell.angle_beta   90.00
_cell.angle_gamma   90.00
#
_symmetry.space_group_name_H-M   'P 1'
#
loop_
_entity.id
_entity.type
_entity.pdbx_description
1 polymer ?
#
loop_
_entity_poly.entity_id
_entity_poly.type
_entity_poly.pdbx_seq_one_letter_code
_entity_poly.pdbx_strand_id
1 'polypeptide(L)'
;MSVASEASQVNLDFLINDLGLKQVSNTALFRKGNILVLSPSVQNKSNTFELGESLMKKYNPETDEGYLLIRIKEKFLMAKLHPFQRKMMTKDTEKSTKSKPSFWKFNVIESIIPRIENSGDRELTYKIQAPTKKQLISFFNKN
;
A
#
# COMPACT_ATOMS: atom_id res chain seq x y z
N MET A 1 10.81 -12.86 -19.39
CA MET A 1 10.68 -12.43 -17.97
C MET A 1 10.18 -11.00 -17.96
N SER A 2 9.04 -10.73 -17.36
CA SER A 2 8.46 -9.38 -17.29
C SER A 2 9.29 -8.54 -16.32
N VAL A 3 10.07 -7.61 -16.84
CA VAL A 3 10.86 -6.68 -16.01
C VAL A 3 9.87 -5.77 -15.28
N ALA A 4 9.92 -5.73 -13.95
CA ALA A 4 9.13 -4.79 -13.18
C ALA A 4 9.48 -3.36 -13.61
N SER A 5 8.48 -2.48 -13.81
CA SER A 5 8.73 -1.12 -14.32
C SER A 5 9.63 -0.33 -13.36
N GLU A 6 10.48 0.58 -13.87
CA GLU A 6 11.38 1.41 -13.06
C GLU A 6 10.64 2.13 -11.91
N ALA A 7 9.40 2.56 -12.15
CA ALA A 7 8.54 3.17 -11.14
C ALA A 7 8.28 2.26 -9.92
N SER A 8 8.24 0.95 -10.11
CA SER A 8 8.05 -0.03 -9.03
C SER A 8 9.30 -0.21 -8.16
N GLN A 9 10.49 0.11 -8.70
CA GLN A 9 11.79 -0.01 -8.02
C GLN A 9 12.05 1.15 -7.06
N VAL A 10 11.34 2.27 -7.20
CA VAL A 10 11.53 3.44 -6.35
C VAL A 10 11.33 3.07 -4.88
N ASN A 11 12.37 3.31 -4.07
CA ASN A 11 12.44 2.99 -2.64
C ASN A 11 12.24 1.49 -2.31
N LEU A 12 12.40 0.58 -3.28
CA LEU A 12 12.30 -0.86 -3.03
C LEU A 12 13.45 -1.35 -2.14
N ASP A 13 14.67 -0.88 -2.40
CA ASP A 13 15.86 -1.22 -1.60
C ASP A 13 15.67 -0.87 -0.13
N PHE A 14 15.02 0.26 0.17
CA PHE A 14 14.72 0.65 1.54
C PHE A 14 13.81 -0.36 2.24
N LEU A 15 12.81 -0.92 1.54
CA LEU A 15 11.94 -1.94 2.13
C LEU A 15 12.71 -3.22 2.44
N ILE A 16 13.56 -3.65 1.51
CA ILE A 16 14.24 -4.95 1.60
C ILE A 16 15.41 -4.86 2.58
N ASN A 17 16.27 -3.86 2.44
CA ASN A 17 17.54 -3.77 3.15
C ASN A 17 17.39 -3.08 4.50
N ASP A 18 16.69 -1.94 4.57
CA ASP A 18 16.58 -1.18 5.81
C ASP A 18 15.45 -1.68 6.73
N LEU A 19 14.29 -2.07 6.16
CA LEU A 19 13.16 -2.59 6.95
C LEU A 19 13.19 -4.12 7.12
N GLY A 20 14.01 -4.83 6.34
CA GLY A 20 14.10 -6.30 6.36
C GLY A 20 12.85 -7.01 5.84
N LEU A 21 12.08 -6.35 4.96
CA LEU A 21 10.87 -6.91 4.38
C LEU A 21 11.19 -7.84 3.20
N LYS A 22 10.59 -9.03 3.18
CA LYS A 22 10.73 -9.98 2.06
C LYS A 22 9.59 -9.82 1.08
N GLN A 23 9.90 -9.47 -0.16
CA GLN A 23 8.88 -9.36 -1.22
C GLN A 23 8.31 -10.74 -1.57
N VAL A 24 6.99 -10.82 -1.69
CA VAL A 24 6.30 -12.05 -2.09
C VAL A 24 6.09 -12.03 -3.59
N SER A 25 6.94 -12.76 -4.31
CA SER A 25 6.98 -12.77 -5.78
C SER A 25 7.19 -11.35 -6.35
N ASN A 26 6.81 -11.09 -7.59
CA ASN A 26 6.90 -9.77 -8.23
C ASN A 26 5.68 -8.88 -7.92
N THR A 27 5.20 -8.90 -6.66
CA THR A 27 4.00 -8.16 -6.25
C THR A 27 4.30 -7.01 -5.31
N ALA A 28 3.32 -6.16 -5.03
CA ALA A 28 3.42 -5.12 -4.01
C ALA A 28 3.29 -5.64 -2.57
N LEU A 29 3.30 -6.96 -2.34
CA LEU A 29 3.14 -7.57 -1.02
C LEU A 29 4.50 -7.97 -0.45
N PHE A 30 4.72 -7.65 0.82
CA PHE A 30 5.92 -7.98 1.56
C PHE A 30 5.56 -8.63 2.91
N ARG A 31 6.48 -9.44 3.45
CA ARG A 31 6.33 -10.10 4.75
C ARG A 31 7.58 -9.98 5.62
N LYS A 32 7.38 -9.91 6.93
CA LYS A 32 8.41 -10.06 7.97
C LYS A 32 7.76 -10.63 9.24
N GLY A 33 8.00 -11.92 9.53
CA GLY A 33 7.29 -12.60 10.61
C GLY A 33 5.76 -12.60 10.37
N ASN A 34 5.00 -12.16 11.37
CA ASN A 34 3.55 -11.95 11.30
C ASN A 34 3.13 -10.63 10.62
N ILE A 35 4.10 -9.80 10.21
CA ILE A 35 3.81 -8.52 9.56
C ILE A 35 3.60 -8.72 8.06
N LEU A 36 2.48 -8.20 7.54
CA LEU A 36 2.17 -8.13 6.12
C LEU A 36 2.11 -6.67 5.69
N VAL A 37 2.87 -6.31 4.66
CA VAL A 37 2.90 -4.95 4.12
C VAL A 37 2.45 -4.95 2.67
N LEU A 38 1.39 -4.22 2.36
CA LEU A 38 1.08 -3.83 0.98
C LEU A 38 1.77 -2.51 0.70
N SER A 39 2.73 -2.52 -0.22
CA SER A 39 3.53 -1.34 -0.56
C SER A 39 3.45 -0.98 -2.04
N PRO A 40 2.36 -0.32 -2.48
CA PRO A 40 2.26 0.22 -3.83
C PRO A 40 3.23 1.41 -4.00
N SER A 41 3.81 1.51 -5.20
CA SER A 41 4.60 2.68 -5.61
C SER A 41 3.73 3.65 -6.43
N VAL A 42 3.70 4.91 -6.02
CA VAL A 42 2.94 6.00 -6.63
C VAL A 42 3.92 6.99 -7.24
N GLN A 43 4.17 6.83 -8.54
CA GLN A 43 5.08 7.69 -9.33
C GLN A 43 4.37 8.35 -10.52
N ASN A 44 3.06 8.15 -10.66
CA ASN A 44 2.28 8.73 -11.75
C ASN A 44 1.80 10.15 -11.41
N LYS A 45 1.56 10.97 -12.45
CA LYS A 45 1.09 12.36 -12.31
C LYS A 45 -0.22 12.51 -11.53
N SER A 46 -1.04 11.46 -11.50
CA SER A 46 -2.33 11.45 -10.83
C SER A 46 -2.25 10.98 -9.38
N ASN A 47 -1.06 10.68 -8.86
CA ASN A 47 -0.84 10.16 -7.50
C ASN A 47 -1.77 8.98 -7.14
N THR A 48 -2.02 8.09 -8.10
CA THR A 48 -2.97 6.97 -7.93
C THR A 48 -2.27 5.64 -7.68
N PHE A 49 -2.95 4.75 -6.96
CA PHE A 49 -2.60 3.33 -6.86
C PHE A 49 -3.83 2.45 -6.85
N GLU A 50 -3.62 1.15 -7.01
CA GLU A 50 -4.67 0.14 -7.04
C GLU A 50 -4.32 -1.00 -6.10
N LEU A 51 -5.33 -1.52 -5.40
CA LEU A 51 -5.23 -2.76 -4.62
C LEU A 51 -6.19 -3.78 -5.21
N GLY A 52 -5.66 -4.92 -5.63
CA GLY A 52 -6.45 -6.03 -6.17
C GLY A 52 -6.92 -6.97 -5.07
N GLU A 53 -8.10 -7.56 -5.26
CA GLU A 53 -8.67 -8.58 -4.37
C GLU A 53 -7.70 -9.75 -4.16
N SER A 54 -6.95 -10.16 -5.19
CA SER A 54 -5.96 -11.23 -5.11
C SER A 54 -4.81 -10.97 -4.12
N LEU A 55 -4.43 -9.70 -3.91
CA LEU A 55 -3.46 -9.32 -2.88
C LEU A 55 -4.11 -9.32 -1.51
N MET A 56 -5.34 -8.81 -1.42
CA MET A 56 -6.09 -8.76 -0.15
C MET A 56 -6.43 -10.14 0.40
N LYS A 57 -6.68 -11.14 -0.47
CA LYS A 57 -6.89 -12.54 -0.09
C LYS A 57 -5.70 -13.17 0.64
N LYS A 58 -4.49 -12.58 0.53
CA LYS A 58 -3.28 -13.04 1.23
C LYS A 58 -3.10 -12.43 2.61
N TYR A 59 -3.99 -11.52 3.00
CA TYR A 59 -4.01 -10.86 4.31
C TYR A 59 -5.08 -11.50 5.19
N ASN A 60 -4.66 -12.05 6.32
CA ASN A 60 -5.57 -12.55 7.36
C ASN A 60 -5.49 -11.64 8.59
N PRO A 61 -6.53 -10.83 8.90
CA PRO A 61 -6.50 -9.91 10.04
C PRO A 61 -6.42 -10.59 11.41
N GLU A 62 -6.69 -11.90 11.51
CA GLU A 62 -6.60 -12.65 12.78
C GLU A 62 -5.15 -13.04 13.11
N THR A 63 -4.31 -13.25 12.10
CA THR A 63 -2.93 -13.75 12.26
C THR A 63 -1.88 -12.74 11.82
N ASP A 64 -2.24 -11.81 10.93
CA ASP A 64 -1.32 -10.87 10.32
C ASP A 64 -1.48 -9.45 10.88
N GLU A 65 -0.36 -8.84 11.25
CA GLU A 65 -0.28 -7.40 11.42
C GLU A 65 -0.15 -6.70 10.06
N GLY A 66 -1.29 -6.28 9.51
CA GLY A 66 -1.37 -5.67 8.19
C GLY A 66 -1.06 -4.16 8.18
N TYR A 67 -0.20 -3.74 7.26
CA TYR A 67 0.09 -2.32 6.98
C TYR A 67 -0.01 -1.99 5.49
N LEU A 68 -0.55 -0.82 5.19
CA LEU A 68 -0.43 -0.17 3.89
C LEU A 68 0.72 0.83 3.98
N LEU A 69 1.79 0.61 3.21
CA LEU A 69 2.97 1.47 3.17
C LEU A 69 3.19 2.00 1.75
N ILE A 70 2.58 3.13 1.42
CA ILE A 70 2.66 3.72 0.08
C ILE A 70 4.02 4.39 -0.10
N ARG A 71 4.73 4.03 -1.18
CA ARG A 71 5.95 4.72 -1.61
C ARG A 71 5.54 5.81 -2.59
N ILE A 72 5.61 7.08 -2.20
CA ILE A 72 5.24 8.21 -3.07
C ILE A 72 6.44 9.14 -3.23
N LYS A 73 7.01 9.18 -4.44
CA LYS A 73 8.26 9.90 -4.71
C LYS A 73 9.33 9.49 -3.68
N GLU A 74 9.83 10.43 -2.88
CA GLU A 74 10.84 10.20 -1.82
C GLU A 74 10.25 9.98 -0.42
N LYS A 75 8.92 9.96 -0.30
CA LYS A 75 8.19 9.89 0.98
C LYS A 75 7.49 8.54 1.13
N PHE A 76 7.15 8.24 2.38
CA PHE A 76 6.33 7.11 2.74
C PHE A 76 5.07 7.57 3.44
N LEU A 77 3.96 6.93 3.11
CA LEU A 77 2.70 7.07 3.84
C LEU A 77 2.30 5.72 4.40
N MET A 78 1.88 5.69 5.68
CA MET A 78 1.60 4.46 6.39
C MET A 78 0.25 4.48 7.09
N ALA A 79 -0.49 3.38 6.95
CA ALA A 79 -1.73 3.12 7.66
C ALA A 79 -1.83 1.65 8.10
N LYS A 80 -2.61 1.38 9.14
CA LYS A 80 -3.05 0.02 9.48
C LYS A 80 -3.98 -0.49 8.36
N LEU A 81 -3.70 -1.68 7.84
CA LEU A 81 -4.41 -2.23 6.67
C LEU A 81 -5.85 -2.60 6.99
N HIS A 82 -6.12 -3.22 8.14
CA HIS A 82 -7.48 -3.64 8.52
C HIS A 82 -8.51 -2.49 8.54
N PRO A 83 -8.30 -1.39 9.29
CA PRO A 83 -9.25 -0.27 9.28
C PRO A 83 -9.31 0.43 7.93
N PHE A 84 -8.19 0.51 7.20
CA PHE A 84 -8.19 1.03 5.83
C PHE A 84 -9.10 0.19 4.92
N GLN A 85 -8.95 -1.13 4.90
CA GLN A 85 -9.77 -2.05 4.11
C GLN A 85 -11.25 -1.90 4.45
N ARG A 86 -11.61 -1.99 5.74
CA ARG A 86 -13.01 -1.90 6.18
C ARG A 86 -13.69 -0.60 5.78
N LYS A 87 -12.96 0.52 5.79
CA LYS A 87 -13.51 1.82 5.43
C LYS A 87 -13.51 2.04 3.92
N MET A 88 -12.40 1.75 3.25
CA MET A 88 -12.12 2.24 1.90
C MET A 88 -12.40 1.22 0.80
N MET A 89 -12.63 -0.05 1.12
CA MET A 89 -12.78 -1.15 0.14
C MET A 89 -14.18 -1.73 0.19
N THR A 90 -15.18 -0.91 -0.15
CA THR A 90 -16.59 -1.31 -0.19
C THR A 90 -16.95 -1.94 -1.54
N LYS A 91 -18.04 -2.70 -1.59
CA LYS A 91 -18.56 -3.28 -2.85
C LYS A 91 -18.94 -2.19 -3.86
N ASP A 92 -19.48 -1.07 -3.40
CA ASP A 92 -19.92 0.03 -4.28
C ASP A 92 -18.76 0.76 -4.97
N THR A 93 -17.57 0.69 -4.38
CA THR A 93 -16.36 1.31 -4.93
C THR A 93 -15.43 0.31 -5.61
N GLU A 94 -15.80 -0.96 -5.62
CA GLU A 94 -15.10 -2.04 -6.30
C GLU A 94 -15.21 -1.88 -7.81
N LYS A 95 -14.11 -2.13 -8.52
CA LYS A 95 -14.04 -2.10 -9.98
C LYS A 95 -13.56 -3.45 -10.49
N SER A 96 -14.07 -3.86 -11.64
CA SER A 96 -13.59 -5.03 -12.36
C SER A 96 -13.61 -4.75 -13.86
N THR A 97 -12.66 -5.31 -14.60
CA THR A 97 -12.66 -5.24 -16.07
C THR A 97 -12.56 -6.65 -16.64
N LYS A 98 -12.78 -6.79 -17.96
CA LYS A 98 -12.59 -8.09 -18.64
C LYS A 98 -11.19 -8.67 -18.46
N SER A 99 -10.17 -7.82 -18.33
CA SER A 99 -8.75 -8.20 -18.24
C SER A 99 -8.18 -8.14 -16.83
N LYS A 100 -8.90 -7.54 -15.88
CA LYS A 100 -8.41 -7.34 -14.51
C LYS A 100 -9.48 -7.76 -13.50
N PRO A 101 -9.17 -8.73 -12.62
CA PRO A 101 -10.04 -9.09 -11.51
C PRO A 101 -10.34 -7.90 -10.61
N SER A 102 -11.31 -8.07 -9.73
CA SER A 102 -11.74 -7.09 -8.73
C SER A 102 -10.59 -6.31 -8.09
N PHE A 103 -10.73 -4.98 -8.10
CA PHE A 103 -9.76 -4.05 -7.54
C PHE A 103 -10.40 -2.75 -7.08
N TRP A 104 -9.71 -2.05 -6.19
CA TRP A 104 -10.05 -0.71 -5.76
C TRP A 104 -8.96 0.25 -6.20
N LYS A 105 -9.36 1.46 -6.62
CA LYS A 105 -8.45 2.51 -7.07
C LYS A 105 -8.52 3.69 -6.13
N PHE A 106 -7.37 4.23 -5.78
CA PHE A 106 -7.22 5.28 -4.78
C PHE A 106 -6.36 6.42 -5.30
N ASN A 107 -6.61 7.61 -4.77
CA ASN A 107 -5.81 8.82 -5.01
C ASN A 107 -5.13 9.23 -3.70
N VAL A 108 -3.84 9.53 -3.75
CA VAL A 108 -3.11 10.12 -2.62
C VAL A 108 -3.17 11.64 -2.74
N ILE A 109 -3.71 12.28 -1.72
CA ILE A 109 -3.75 13.74 -1.62
C ILE A 109 -2.61 14.17 -0.70
N GLU A 110 -1.56 14.71 -1.31
CA GLU A 110 -0.43 15.33 -0.63
C GLU A 110 -0.88 16.69 -0.07
N SER A 111 -1.18 16.76 1.22
CA SER A 111 -1.46 18.01 1.93
C SER A 111 -0.74 18.02 3.28
N ILE A 112 -0.91 19.07 4.09
CA ILE A 112 -0.33 19.14 5.46
C ILE A 112 -0.72 17.90 6.27
N ILE A 113 -1.96 17.44 6.12
CA ILE A 113 -2.43 16.15 6.65
C ILE A 113 -2.73 15.25 5.46
N PRO A 114 -1.82 14.35 5.07
CA PRO A 114 -2.04 13.52 3.90
C PRO A 114 -3.24 12.61 4.09
N ARG A 115 -3.96 12.37 3.00
CA ARG A 115 -5.13 11.49 2.98
C ARG A 115 -5.19 10.69 1.69
N ILE A 116 -5.97 9.61 1.75
CA ILE A 116 -6.32 8.79 0.60
C ILE A 116 -7.80 8.99 0.30
N GLU A 117 -8.13 9.17 -0.96
CA GLU A 117 -9.51 9.24 -1.45
C GLU A 117 -9.79 8.01 -2.32
N ASN A 118 -11.01 7.46 -2.21
CA ASN A 118 -11.44 6.41 -3.11
C ASN A 118 -11.80 7.01 -4.49
N SER A 119 -11.39 6.35 -5.57
CA SER A 119 -11.69 6.82 -6.93
C SER A 119 -13.10 6.48 -7.43
N GLY A 120 -13.81 5.59 -6.73
CA GLY A 120 -15.23 5.30 -6.95
C GLY A 120 -16.14 6.28 -6.20
N ASP A 121 -15.69 6.75 -5.03
CA ASP A 121 -16.38 7.75 -4.21
C ASP A 121 -15.37 8.69 -3.55
N ARG A 122 -15.37 9.97 -3.94
CA ARG A 122 -14.39 10.96 -3.45
C ARG A 122 -14.70 11.46 -2.04
N GLU A 123 -15.93 11.30 -1.56
CA GLU A 123 -16.30 11.62 -0.17
C GLU A 123 -15.71 10.59 0.80
N LEU A 124 -15.46 9.37 0.30
CA LEU A 124 -14.81 8.33 1.07
C LEU A 124 -13.31 8.59 1.19
N THR A 125 -12.91 9.11 2.36
CA THR A 125 -11.53 9.51 2.65
C THR A 125 -10.91 8.78 3.85
N TYR A 126 -9.59 8.61 3.83
CA TYR A 126 -8.82 8.00 4.92
C TYR A 126 -7.59 8.85 5.26
N LYS A 127 -7.47 9.31 6.51
CA LYS A 127 -6.28 10.02 6.98
C LYS A 127 -5.11 9.05 7.08
N ILE A 128 -3.95 9.43 6.55
CA ILE A 128 -2.76 8.57 6.56
C ILE A 128 -1.58 9.31 7.21
N GLN A 129 -0.70 8.56 7.87
CA GLN A 129 0.48 9.13 8.52
C GLN A 129 1.63 9.22 7.50
N ALA A 130 2.51 10.21 7.67
CA ALA A 130 3.73 10.37 6.88
C ALA A 130 4.97 10.16 7.76
N PRO A 131 5.27 8.90 8.16
CA PRO A 131 6.45 8.62 8.97
C PRO A 131 7.74 8.88 8.18
N THR A 132 8.75 9.35 8.89
CA THR A 132 10.13 9.43 8.38
C THR A 132 10.74 8.04 8.23
N LYS A 133 11.80 7.91 7.40
CA LYS A 133 12.58 6.68 7.28
C LYS A 133 13.07 6.16 8.64
N LYS A 134 13.54 7.05 9.53
CA LYS A 134 13.98 6.69 10.89
C LYS A 134 12.85 6.09 11.74
N GLN A 135 11.65 6.66 11.66
CA GLN A 135 10.48 6.13 12.36
C GLN A 135 10.07 4.76 11.82
N LEU A 136 10.13 4.56 10.50
CA LEU A 136 9.86 3.26 9.88
C LEU A 136 10.87 2.20 10.31
N ILE A 137 12.17 2.50 10.27
CA ILE A 137 13.22 1.59 10.75
C ILE A 137 12.96 1.21 12.21
N SER A 138 12.71 2.20 13.07
CA SER A 138 12.43 1.93 14.49
C SER A 138 11.18 1.08 14.68
N PHE A 139 10.15 1.29 13.86
CA PHE A 139 8.91 0.53 13.92
C PHE A 139 9.11 -0.93 13.49
N PHE A 140 9.72 -1.16 12.33
CA PHE A 140 9.85 -2.50 11.76
C PHE A 140 10.99 -3.32 12.38
N ASN A 141 11.96 -2.72 13.07
CA ASN A 141 13.07 -3.44 13.70
C ASN A 141 12.91 -3.65 15.22
N LYS A 142 11.86 -3.10 15.83
CA LYS A 142 11.48 -3.41 17.21
C LYS A 142 10.75 -4.75 17.36
N ASN A 143 10.28 -5.30 16.24
CA ASN A 143 9.56 -6.57 16.11
C ASN A 143 10.40 -7.56 15.31
#